data_AF-A0A7X2MFI7-F1
#
_entry.id   AF-A0A7X2MFI7-F1
#
_cell.length_a   1.000
_cell.length_b   1.000
_cell.length_c   1.000
_cell.angle_alpha   90.00
_cell.angle_beta   90.00
_cell.angle_gamma   90.00
#
_symmetry.space_group_name_H-M   'P 1'
#
loop_
_entity.id
_entity.type
_entity.pdbx_description
1 polymer ?
#
loop_
_entity_poly.entity_id
_entity_poly.type
_entity_poly.pdbx_seq_one_letter_code
_entity_poly.pdbx_strand_id
1 'polypeptide(L)'
;VNGDESVSKISSYIREELDLDYLWLFDGKDIRDEIKKVILETRHNLSDTIKIEKLIITAKEDKIEYSQKDDKGMKSAKTYVIPNKVKELLENYSFTNSFNRILGNPKDVIKPEEKRDYQLIIENSQNDRKIYVGTYDKYSLPTDWGDFIKDITNIISQEDEEEIFKSSVYNRRLRRKGEYIICGVFFEGGYKEYNYLTDDESIQVGDEVEIPVGVDNHVVKAKIADVNYYYKEEAPYPIEKTKKILRKV
;
A
#
# COMPACT_ATOMS: atom_id res chain seq x y z
N VAL A 1 -21.52 -24.68 -3.54
CA VAL A 1 -21.32 -26.14 -3.72
C VAL A 1 -20.11 -26.48 -2.88
N ASN A 2 -20.30 -27.19 -1.77
CA ASN A 2 -19.18 -27.69 -0.98
C ASN A 2 -18.46 -28.72 -1.87
N GLY A 3 -17.31 -28.34 -2.42
CA GLY A 3 -16.45 -29.27 -3.15
C GLY A 3 -16.08 -30.41 -2.22
N ASP A 4 -16.41 -31.63 -2.63
CA ASP A 4 -16.23 -32.84 -1.84
C ASP A 4 -14.73 -33.01 -1.51
N GLU A 5 -14.39 -32.99 -0.22
CA GLU A 5 -13.00 -33.03 0.28
C GLU A 5 -12.24 -34.25 -0.26
N SER A 6 -12.97 -35.32 -0.60
CA SER A 6 -12.45 -36.52 -1.27
C SER A 6 -11.90 -36.24 -2.66
N VAL A 7 -12.55 -35.36 -3.42
CA VAL A 7 -12.16 -34.98 -4.79
C VAL A 7 -10.88 -34.16 -4.79
N SER A 8 -10.71 -33.28 -3.80
CA SER A 8 -9.46 -32.53 -3.62
C SER A 8 -8.29 -33.45 -3.24
N LYS A 9 -8.49 -34.40 -2.32
CA LYS A 9 -7.45 -35.37 -1.94
C LYS A 9 -7.00 -36.24 -3.10
N ILE A 10 -7.94 -36.75 -3.91
CA ILE A 10 -7.62 -37.54 -5.11
C ILE A 10 -6.85 -36.69 -6.12
N SER A 11 -7.29 -35.44 -6.33
CA SER A 11 -6.62 -34.54 -7.28
C SER A 11 -5.19 -34.22 -6.82
N SER A 12 -4.96 -33.95 -5.53
CA SER A 12 -3.61 -33.77 -4.97
C SER A 12 -2.73 -35.01 -5.15
N TYR A 13 -3.27 -36.21 -4.86
CA TYR A 13 -2.53 -37.47 -5.01
C TYR A 13 -2.09 -37.72 -6.45
N ILE A 14 -2.98 -37.50 -7.44
CA ILE A 14 -2.66 -37.66 -8.86
C ILE A 14 -1.52 -36.73 -9.29
N ARG A 15 -1.51 -35.48 -8.80
CA ARG A 15 -0.46 -34.51 -9.15
C ARG A 15 0.90 -34.90 -8.58
N GLU A 16 0.92 -35.34 -7.31
CA GLU A 16 2.13 -35.79 -6.62
C GLU A 16 2.72 -37.04 -7.29
N GLU A 17 1.91 -38.03 -7.63
CA GLU A 17 2.37 -39.26 -8.29
C GLU A 17 2.90 -39.03 -9.72
N LEU A 18 2.33 -38.06 -10.43
CA LEU A 18 2.73 -37.76 -11.81
C LEU A 18 3.86 -36.73 -11.90
N ASP A 19 4.21 -36.06 -10.79
CA ASP A 19 5.08 -34.86 -10.79
C ASP A 19 4.55 -33.77 -11.75
N LEU A 20 3.23 -33.69 -11.88
CA LEU A 20 2.53 -32.77 -12.78
C LEU A 20 1.57 -31.88 -11.98
N ASP A 21 2.15 -30.99 -11.18
CA ASP A 21 1.40 -30.05 -10.34
C ASP A 21 0.41 -29.19 -11.14
N TYR A 22 0.65 -28.93 -12.41
CA TYR A 22 -0.21 -28.08 -13.25
C TYR A 22 -1.46 -28.77 -13.82
N LEU A 23 -1.70 -30.05 -13.52
CA LEU A 23 -2.89 -30.74 -14.00
C LEU A 23 -4.15 -30.10 -13.40
N TRP A 24 -5.03 -29.59 -14.27
CA TRP A 24 -6.38 -29.23 -13.88
C TRP A 24 -7.19 -30.52 -13.70
N LEU A 25 -7.64 -30.76 -12.48
CA LEU A 25 -8.30 -32.01 -12.09
C LEU A 25 -9.70 -31.73 -11.55
N PHE A 26 -10.30 -32.76 -10.97
CA PHE A 26 -11.68 -32.78 -10.53
C PHE A 26 -11.98 -31.77 -9.41
N ASP A 27 -10.95 -31.30 -8.70
CA ASP A 27 -11.05 -30.28 -7.66
C ASP A 27 -11.24 -28.86 -8.19
N GLY A 28 -11.19 -28.68 -9.52
CA GLY A 28 -11.31 -27.38 -10.16
C GLY A 28 -10.10 -26.46 -9.92
N LYS A 29 -9.04 -26.94 -9.24
CA LYS A 29 -7.84 -26.15 -8.96
C LYS A 29 -6.89 -26.16 -10.15
N ASP A 30 -6.59 -24.97 -10.65
CA ASP A 30 -5.45 -24.76 -11.55
C ASP A 30 -4.28 -24.24 -10.70
N ILE A 31 -3.31 -25.12 -10.41
CA ILE A 31 -2.16 -24.76 -9.56
C ILE A 31 -1.24 -23.75 -10.26
N ARG A 32 -1.35 -23.56 -11.58
CA ARG A 32 -0.69 -22.43 -12.27
C ARG A 32 -1.28 -21.10 -11.83
N ASP A 33 -2.50 -21.11 -11.30
CA ASP A 33 -3.19 -19.95 -10.77
C ASP A 33 -2.91 -19.70 -9.27
N GLU A 34 -2.22 -20.62 -8.59
CA GLU A 34 -1.89 -20.48 -7.17
C GLU A 34 -0.65 -19.60 -6.99
N ILE A 35 -0.79 -18.50 -6.24
CA ILE A 35 0.32 -17.64 -5.84
C ILE A 35 1.08 -18.30 -4.70
N LYS A 36 2.38 -18.57 -4.88
CA LYS A 36 3.22 -19.11 -3.80
C LYS A 36 4.08 -18.06 -3.11
N LYS A 37 4.37 -16.96 -3.80
CA LYS A 37 5.28 -15.93 -3.28
C LYS A 37 4.93 -14.55 -3.80
N VAL A 38 4.97 -13.57 -2.90
CA VAL A 38 4.88 -12.15 -3.23
C VAL A 38 6.09 -11.45 -2.63
N ILE A 39 6.77 -10.62 -3.44
CA ILE A 39 7.91 -9.81 -3.02
C ILE A 39 7.62 -8.36 -3.42
N LEU A 40 7.55 -7.47 -2.44
CA LEU A 40 7.55 -6.04 -2.66
C LEU A 40 8.86 -5.46 -2.15
N GLU A 41 9.54 -4.67 -2.96
CA GLU A 41 10.62 -3.80 -2.53
C GLU A 41 10.22 -2.36 -2.85
N THR A 42 10.30 -1.47 -1.85
CA THR A 42 10.10 -0.03 -2.04
C THR A 42 11.41 0.70 -1.81
N ARG A 43 11.62 1.80 -2.55
CA ARG A 43 12.74 2.71 -2.37
C ARG A 43 12.20 4.11 -2.22
N HIS A 44 12.31 4.63 -1.01
CA HIS A 44 11.95 5.99 -0.67
C HIS A 44 13.22 6.86 -0.67
N ASN A 45 13.31 7.78 -1.62
CA ASN A 45 14.36 8.77 -1.71
C ASN A 45 13.87 10.06 -1.03
N LEU A 46 14.31 10.27 0.21
CA LEU A 46 14.16 11.51 0.97
C LEU A 46 15.31 12.46 0.60
N SER A 47 15.19 13.73 0.97
CA SER A 47 16.18 14.76 0.63
C SER A 47 17.61 14.40 1.05
N ASP A 48 17.77 13.74 2.21
CA ASP A 48 19.08 13.42 2.80
C ASP A 48 19.31 11.93 3.07
N THR A 49 18.33 11.08 2.79
CA THR A 49 18.42 9.63 3.07
C THR A 49 17.67 8.78 2.05
N ILE A 50 18.14 7.58 1.83
CA ILE A 50 17.42 6.54 1.09
C ILE A 50 16.97 5.47 2.07
N LYS A 51 15.66 5.23 2.15
CA LYS A 51 15.07 4.11 2.87
C LYS A 51 14.60 3.05 1.87
N ILE A 52 15.03 1.81 2.08
CA ILE A 52 14.59 0.65 1.30
C ILE A 52 13.85 -0.30 2.22
N GLU A 53 12.60 -0.58 1.90
CA GLU A 53 11.78 -1.57 2.60
C GLU A 53 11.54 -2.77 1.68
N LYS A 54 11.48 -3.96 2.28
CA LYS A 54 11.22 -5.20 1.57
C LYS A 54 10.27 -6.08 2.35
N LEU A 55 9.20 -6.49 1.69
CA LEU A 55 8.20 -7.43 2.17
C LEU A 55 8.28 -8.69 1.31
N ILE A 56 8.43 -9.85 1.94
CA ILE A 56 8.44 -11.17 1.29
C ILE A 56 7.39 -12.03 1.97
N ILE A 57 6.47 -12.58 1.20
CA ILE A 57 5.39 -13.44 1.67
C ILE A 57 5.52 -14.75 0.93
N THR A 58 5.64 -15.87 1.64
CA THR A 58 5.87 -17.18 1.04
C THR A 58 4.93 -18.24 1.64
N ALA A 59 4.14 -18.89 0.79
CA ALA A 59 3.16 -19.91 1.17
C ALA A 59 3.83 -21.16 1.77
N LYS A 60 4.96 -21.60 1.18
CA LYS A 60 5.62 -22.86 1.54
C LYS A 60 6.04 -22.92 3.01
N GLU A 61 6.57 -21.82 3.54
CA GLU A 61 7.00 -21.72 4.94
C GLU A 61 5.95 -21.05 5.84
N ASP A 62 4.74 -20.77 5.33
CA ASP A 62 3.73 -19.96 6.00
C ASP A 62 4.29 -18.66 6.62
N LYS A 63 5.09 -17.95 5.82
CA LYS A 63 6.03 -16.95 6.32
C LYS A 63 5.84 -15.57 5.68
N ILE A 64 5.86 -14.54 6.53
CA ILE A 64 5.96 -13.13 6.14
C ILE A 64 7.27 -12.56 6.70
N GLU A 65 8.06 -11.93 5.85
CA GLU A 65 9.34 -11.31 6.20
C GLU A 65 9.29 -9.86 5.79
N TYR A 66 9.47 -8.98 6.77
CA TYR A 66 9.66 -7.55 6.55
C TYR A 66 11.10 -7.18 6.90
N SER A 67 11.71 -6.32 6.11
CA SER A 67 13.00 -5.72 6.43
C SER A 67 13.07 -4.29 5.92
N GLN A 68 13.80 -3.45 6.63
CA GLN A 68 14.17 -2.12 6.16
C GLN A 68 15.66 -1.88 6.35
N LYS A 69 16.21 -1.04 5.48
CA LYS A 69 17.54 -0.49 5.60
C LYS A 69 17.55 0.97 5.16
N ASP A 70 18.36 1.78 5.82
CA ASP A 70 18.73 3.09 5.31
C ASP A 70 20.18 3.11 4.79
N ASP A 71 20.53 4.18 4.09
CA ASP A 71 21.88 4.46 3.58
C ASP A 71 22.90 4.75 4.70
N LYS A 72 22.44 5.00 5.93
CA LYS A 72 23.26 5.13 7.14
C LYS A 72 23.58 3.78 7.78
N GLY A 73 23.06 2.68 7.22
CA GLY A 73 23.34 1.31 7.65
C GLY A 73 22.45 0.81 8.79
N MET A 74 21.46 1.58 9.23
CA MET A 74 20.44 1.12 10.17
C MET A 74 19.60 0.04 9.48
N LYS A 75 19.38 -1.07 10.15
CA LYS A 75 18.62 -2.21 9.63
C LYS A 75 17.68 -2.72 10.71
N SER A 76 16.44 -2.98 10.34
CA SER A 76 15.53 -3.78 11.15
C SER A 76 14.85 -4.83 10.28
N ALA A 77 14.51 -5.97 10.88
CA ALA A 77 13.81 -7.05 10.21
C ALA A 77 12.85 -7.71 11.19
N LYS A 78 11.71 -8.16 10.67
CA LYS A 78 10.67 -8.89 11.39
C LYS A 78 10.31 -10.11 10.55
N THR A 79 10.18 -11.27 11.19
CA THR A 79 9.76 -12.52 10.54
C THR A 79 8.61 -13.11 11.31
N TYR A 80 7.53 -13.42 10.60
CA TYR A 80 6.32 -14.04 11.10
C TYR A 80 6.19 -15.41 10.45
N VAL A 81 6.09 -16.46 11.26
CA VAL A 81 5.75 -17.80 10.81
C VAL A 81 4.43 -18.14 11.47
N ILE A 82 3.35 -18.13 10.69
CA ILE A 82 1.98 -18.24 11.20
C ILE A 82 1.31 -19.40 10.46
N PRO A 83 1.35 -20.62 11.03
CA PRO A 83 0.92 -21.83 10.35
C PRO A 83 -0.46 -21.72 9.70
N ASN A 84 -0.54 -22.17 8.45
CA ASN A 84 -1.69 -22.14 7.55
C ASN A 84 -2.22 -20.74 7.17
N LYS A 85 -1.86 -19.66 7.87
CA LYS A 85 -2.45 -18.33 7.63
C LYS A 85 -1.95 -17.66 6.37
N VAL A 86 -0.67 -17.80 6.06
CA VAL A 86 -0.11 -17.18 4.85
C VAL A 86 -0.55 -17.93 3.61
N LYS A 87 -0.60 -19.26 3.68
CA LYS A 87 -1.19 -20.09 2.62
C LYS A 87 -2.66 -19.75 2.38
N GLU A 88 -3.50 -19.75 3.42
CA GLU A 88 -4.92 -19.36 3.34
C GLU A 88 -5.09 -17.96 2.73
N LEU A 89 -4.23 -17.01 3.11
CA LEU A 89 -4.24 -15.65 2.54
C LEU A 89 -3.98 -15.67 1.04
N LEU A 90 -2.92 -16.35 0.59
CA LEU A 90 -2.54 -16.36 -0.82
C LEU A 90 -3.54 -17.13 -1.68
N GLU A 91 -4.25 -18.13 -1.14
CA GLU A 91 -5.33 -18.84 -1.83
C GLU A 91 -6.54 -17.95 -2.16
N ASN A 92 -6.71 -16.81 -1.48
CA ASN A 92 -7.76 -15.83 -1.81
C ASN A 92 -7.44 -15.01 -3.07
N TYR A 93 -6.21 -15.09 -3.58
CA TYR A 93 -5.74 -14.32 -4.73
C TYR A 93 -5.34 -15.26 -5.88
N SER A 94 -5.80 -14.94 -7.08
CA SER A 94 -5.55 -15.70 -8.31
C SER A 94 -4.34 -15.14 -9.02
N PHE A 95 -3.35 -15.97 -9.36
CA PHE A 95 -2.18 -15.52 -10.10
C PHE A 95 -2.56 -14.89 -11.44
N THR A 96 -3.62 -15.34 -12.10
CA THR A 96 -4.11 -14.81 -13.38
C THR A 96 -4.91 -13.53 -13.18
N ASN A 97 -5.88 -13.55 -12.26
CA ASN A 97 -6.91 -12.53 -12.15
C ASN A 97 -6.63 -11.46 -11.10
N SER A 98 -5.83 -11.76 -10.07
CA SER A 98 -5.38 -10.77 -9.10
C SER A 98 -4.17 -10.00 -9.61
N PHE A 99 -4.01 -8.80 -9.08
CA PHE A 99 -2.94 -7.88 -9.37
C PHE A 99 -2.77 -7.55 -10.86
N ASN A 100 -3.82 -7.68 -11.67
CA ASN A 100 -3.75 -7.59 -13.13
C ASN A 100 -4.11 -6.20 -13.68
N ARG A 101 -4.65 -5.31 -12.84
CA ARG A 101 -5.14 -4.00 -13.24
C ARG A 101 -4.37 -2.90 -12.53
N ILE A 102 -3.68 -2.09 -13.31
CA ILE A 102 -3.02 -0.85 -12.87
C ILE A 102 -3.66 0.30 -13.65
N LEU A 103 -4.09 1.36 -12.95
CA LEU A 103 -4.81 2.48 -13.59
C LEU A 103 -3.87 3.41 -14.36
N GLY A 104 -2.64 3.58 -13.86
CA GLY A 104 -1.66 4.52 -14.37
C GLY A 104 -1.93 5.96 -13.90
N ASN A 105 -0.86 6.67 -13.55
CA ASN A 105 -0.95 8.08 -13.20
C ASN A 105 -1.36 8.93 -14.43
N PRO A 106 -2.21 9.96 -14.25
CA PRO A 106 -2.51 10.92 -15.30
C PRO A 106 -1.25 11.62 -15.86
N LYS A 107 -1.29 12.00 -17.14
CA LYS A 107 -0.13 12.61 -17.83
C LYS A 107 0.28 13.98 -17.30
N ASP A 108 -0.64 14.68 -16.65
CA ASP A 108 -0.47 16.02 -16.10
C ASP A 108 -0.15 16.03 -14.60
N VAL A 109 0.24 14.87 -14.05
CA VAL A 109 0.79 14.77 -12.71
C VAL A 109 2.07 15.62 -12.59
N ILE A 110 2.16 16.40 -11.52
CA ILE A 110 3.37 17.11 -11.12
C ILE A 110 4.32 16.08 -10.51
N LYS A 111 5.58 16.13 -10.93
CA LYS A 111 6.61 15.26 -10.38
C LYS A 111 6.86 15.64 -8.91
N PRO A 112 6.63 14.72 -7.95
CA PRO A 112 6.86 15.03 -6.55
C PRO A 112 8.35 15.19 -6.27
N GLU A 113 8.68 15.99 -5.25
CA GLU A 113 10.05 16.16 -4.75
C GLU A 113 10.55 14.86 -4.11
N GLU A 114 9.76 14.30 -3.17
CA GLU A 114 9.98 12.97 -2.62
C GLU A 114 9.57 11.89 -3.62
N LYS A 115 10.46 10.92 -3.87
CA LYS A 115 10.16 9.79 -4.77
C LYS A 115 10.12 8.50 -4.01
N ARG A 116 9.03 7.76 -4.19
CA ARG A 116 8.87 6.39 -3.71
C ARG A 116 8.65 5.50 -4.91
N ASP A 117 9.66 4.73 -5.26
CA ASP A 117 9.58 3.74 -6.32
C ASP A 117 9.33 2.36 -5.71
N TYR A 118 8.76 1.43 -6.48
CA TYR A 118 8.61 0.05 -6.06
C TYR A 118 8.93 -0.95 -7.17
N GLN A 119 9.25 -2.16 -6.74
CA GLN A 119 9.21 -3.37 -7.56
C GLN A 119 8.37 -4.42 -6.84
N LEU A 120 7.30 -4.89 -7.50
CA LEU A 120 6.45 -5.99 -7.05
C LEU A 120 6.67 -7.20 -7.93
N ILE A 121 6.92 -8.35 -7.31
CA ILE A 121 7.08 -9.64 -7.96
C ILE A 121 6.08 -10.60 -7.36
N ILE A 122 5.28 -11.23 -8.21
CA ILE A 122 4.33 -12.28 -7.82
C ILE A 122 4.74 -13.53 -8.56
N GLU A 123 4.89 -14.63 -7.84
CA GLU A 123 5.34 -15.92 -8.36
C GLU A 123 4.29 -16.99 -8.10
N ASN A 124 3.94 -17.76 -9.13
CA ASN A 124 3.03 -18.90 -9.00
C ASN A 124 3.77 -20.20 -8.65
N SER A 125 3.02 -21.28 -8.45
CA SER A 125 3.58 -22.62 -8.18
C SER A 125 4.58 -23.09 -9.25
N GLN A 126 4.37 -22.73 -10.53
CA GLN A 126 5.26 -23.08 -11.65
C GLN A 126 6.52 -22.19 -11.79
N ASN A 127 6.71 -21.20 -10.92
CA ASN A 127 7.77 -20.17 -11.03
C ASN A 127 7.58 -19.14 -12.15
N ASP A 128 6.38 -19.05 -12.74
CA ASP A 128 6.02 -17.91 -13.59
C ASP A 128 5.95 -16.65 -12.73
N ARG A 129 6.33 -15.51 -13.32
CA ARG A 129 6.43 -14.24 -12.60
C ARG A 129 5.66 -13.12 -13.28
N LYS A 130 4.85 -12.42 -12.50
CA LYS A 130 4.41 -11.06 -12.81
C LYS A 130 5.36 -10.09 -12.13
N ILE A 131 5.92 -9.14 -12.89
CA ILE A 131 6.84 -8.12 -12.39
C ILE A 131 6.26 -6.76 -12.71
N TYR A 132 6.05 -5.95 -11.69
CA TYR A 132 5.58 -4.57 -11.80
C TYR A 132 6.63 -3.63 -11.23
N VAL A 133 6.81 -2.50 -11.91
CA VAL A 133 7.69 -1.41 -11.47
C VAL A 133 6.96 -0.10 -11.67
N GLY A 134 7.14 0.83 -10.74
CA GLY A 134 6.48 2.12 -10.80
C GLY A 134 6.71 2.92 -9.52
N THR A 135 5.88 3.92 -9.32
CA THR A 135 5.83 4.71 -8.09
C THR A 135 4.91 4.03 -7.06
N TYR A 136 5.27 4.05 -5.78
CA TYR A 136 4.49 3.40 -4.71
C TYR A 136 3.30 4.30 -4.32
N ASP A 137 2.33 4.39 -5.23
CA ASP A 137 1.15 5.24 -5.13
C ASP A 137 -0.09 4.55 -5.71
N LYS A 138 -1.26 5.13 -5.44
CA LYS A 138 -2.60 4.57 -5.70
C LYS A 138 -2.81 4.12 -7.14
N TYR A 139 -2.27 4.86 -8.10
CA TYR A 139 -2.57 4.63 -9.51
C TYR A 139 -1.50 3.81 -10.21
N SER A 140 -0.30 3.74 -9.65
CA SER A 140 0.78 2.89 -10.13
C SER A 140 0.73 1.46 -9.57
N LEU A 141 0.09 1.24 -8.42
CA LEU A 141 -0.10 -0.09 -7.85
C LEU A 141 -1.30 -0.85 -8.45
N PRO A 142 -1.33 -2.19 -8.33
CA PRO A 142 -2.52 -2.97 -8.67
C PRO A 142 -3.73 -2.53 -7.84
N THR A 143 -4.93 -2.52 -8.44
CA THR A 143 -6.14 -1.97 -7.79
C THR A 143 -6.57 -2.71 -6.52
N ASP A 144 -6.22 -3.99 -6.41
CA ASP A 144 -6.46 -4.88 -5.28
C ASP A 144 -5.33 -4.86 -4.23
N TRP A 145 -4.28 -4.05 -4.44
CA TRP A 145 -3.13 -3.98 -3.54
C TRP A 145 -3.49 -3.57 -2.10
N GLY A 146 -4.43 -2.63 -1.95
CA GLY A 146 -4.86 -2.15 -0.63
C GLY A 146 -5.57 -3.23 0.19
N ASP A 147 -6.41 -4.03 -0.46
CA ASP A 147 -7.09 -5.17 0.18
C ASP A 147 -6.06 -6.24 0.58
N PHE A 148 -5.09 -6.51 -0.29
CA PHE A 148 -4.00 -7.43 0.01
C PHE A 148 -3.17 -7.02 1.23
N ILE A 149 -2.76 -5.74 1.32
CA ILE A 149 -2.05 -5.22 2.49
C ILE A 149 -2.90 -5.33 3.76
N LYS A 150 -4.20 -5.03 3.67
CA LYS A 150 -5.11 -5.15 4.81
C LYS A 150 -5.23 -6.59 5.31
N ASP A 151 -5.30 -7.57 4.42
CA ASP A 151 -5.34 -8.97 4.79
C ASP A 151 -4.03 -9.41 5.47
N ILE A 152 -2.89 -8.89 5.01
CA ILE A 152 -1.58 -9.14 5.65
C ILE A 152 -1.55 -8.55 7.06
N THR A 153 -1.94 -7.29 7.23
CA THR A 153 -1.86 -6.60 8.54
C THR A 153 -2.83 -7.20 9.55
N ASN A 154 -3.99 -7.72 9.10
CA ASN A 154 -4.90 -8.51 9.92
C ASN A 154 -4.25 -9.81 10.46
N ILE A 155 -3.31 -10.40 9.72
CA ILE A 155 -2.61 -11.63 10.15
C ILE A 155 -1.49 -11.33 11.15
N ILE A 156 -0.67 -10.30 10.87
CA ILE A 156 0.49 -9.98 11.71
C ILE A 156 0.14 -9.07 12.91
N SER A 157 -1.12 -8.64 13.03
CA SER A 157 -1.66 -7.83 14.14
C SER A 157 -0.78 -6.63 14.50
N GLN A 158 -0.24 -5.94 13.51
CA GLN A 158 0.55 -4.74 13.74
C GLN A 158 -0.34 -3.50 13.70
N GLU A 159 -0.12 -2.58 14.63
CA GLU A 159 -0.45 -1.18 14.36
C GLU A 159 0.48 -0.73 13.22
N ASP A 160 -0.07 -0.23 12.12
CA ASP A 160 0.64 0.04 10.85
C ASP A 160 1.71 1.14 11.01
N GLU A 161 2.85 0.83 11.63
CA GLU A 161 3.92 1.82 11.88
C GLU A 161 4.83 2.02 10.66
N GLU A 162 5.03 0.99 9.85
CA GLU A 162 5.93 0.99 8.70
C GLU A 162 5.27 1.49 7.43
N GLU A 163 6.01 2.27 6.63
CA GLU A 163 5.45 2.98 5.47
C GLU A 163 4.91 2.04 4.41
N ILE A 164 5.52 0.85 4.25
CA ILE A 164 5.05 -0.16 3.30
C ILE A 164 3.61 -0.62 3.58
N PHE A 165 3.17 -0.62 4.84
CA PHE A 165 1.83 -1.04 5.28
C PHE A 165 0.84 0.12 5.43
N LYS A 166 1.32 1.37 5.43
CA LYS A 166 0.47 2.55 5.63
C LYS A 166 -0.39 2.84 4.41
N SER A 167 -1.71 2.80 4.59
CA SER A 167 -2.67 3.18 3.55
C SER A 167 -2.52 4.63 3.09
N SER A 168 -2.12 5.55 3.97
CA SER A 168 -1.79 6.93 3.62
C SER A 168 -0.62 7.06 2.64
N VAL A 169 0.23 6.02 2.53
CA VAL A 169 1.34 5.96 1.59
C VAL A 169 0.89 5.34 0.27
N TYR A 170 0.41 4.09 0.27
CA TYR A 170 0.08 3.39 -0.97
C TYR A 170 -1.24 3.83 -1.62
N ASN A 171 -2.18 4.44 -0.89
CA ASN A 171 -3.39 5.04 -1.46
C ASN A 171 -3.21 6.54 -1.79
N ARG A 172 -2.01 7.09 -1.59
CA ARG A 172 -1.73 8.45 -2.02
C ARG A 172 -1.83 8.54 -3.54
N ARG A 173 -2.49 9.57 -4.06
CA ARG A 173 -2.36 9.96 -5.48
C ARG A 173 -1.36 11.09 -5.63
N LEU A 174 -0.74 11.17 -6.80
CA LEU A 174 0.10 12.31 -7.14
C LEU A 174 -0.75 13.51 -7.57
N ARG A 175 -0.27 14.72 -7.24
CA ARG A 175 -0.96 15.98 -7.54
C ARG A 175 -0.90 16.27 -9.03
N ARG A 176 -2.00 16.75 -9.61
CA ARG A 176 -2.07 17.19 -11.01
C ARG A 176 -1.80 18.68 -11.15
N LYS A 177 -1.37 19.10 -12.33
CA LYS A 177 -1.09 20.50 -12.65
C LYS A 177 -2.35 21.36 -12.43
N GLY A 178 -2.24 22.36 -11.56
CA GLY A 178 -3.33 23.29 -11.25
C GLY A 178 -4.16 22.91 -10.02
N GLU A 179 -3.91 21.73 -9.43
CA GLU A 179 -4.52 21.36 -8.16
C GLU A 179 -3.78 21.99 -6.96
N TYR A 180 -4.56 22.37 -5.95
CA TYR A 180 -4.11 22.75 -4.61
C TYR A 180 -4.18 21.56 -3.67
N ILE A 181 -3.25 21.46 -2.73
CA ILE A 181 -3.31 20.47 -1.63
C ILE A 181 -4.12 21.10 -0.51
N ILE A 182 -5.26 20.47 -0.17
CA ILE A 182 -6.15 20.90 0.90
C ILE A 182 -6.19 19.79 1.94
N CYS A 183 -5.68 20.09 3.12
CA CYS A 183 -5.66 19.19 4.25
C CYS A 183 -6.82 19.51 5.20
N GLY A 184 -7.51 18.45 5.63
CA GLY A 184 -8.51 18.50 6.68
C GLY A 184 -7.87 18.32 8.05
N VAL A 185 -8.29 19.10 9.03
CA VAL A 185 -7.90 18.94 10.44
C VAL A 185 -9.11 18.96 11.36
N PHE A 186 -9.06 18.13 12.41
CA PHE A 186 -9.97 18.22 13.55
C PHE A 186 -9.22 18.81 14.74
N PHE A 187 -9.85 19.77 15.41
CA PHE A 187 -9.40 20.23 16.71
C PHE A 187 -9.87 19.27 17.80
N GLU A 188 -9.11 19.17 18.88
CA GLU A 188 -9.45 18.32 20.02
C GLU A 188 -10.85 18.66 20.56
N GLY A 189 -11.72 17.65 20.67
CA GLY A 189 -13.11 17.80 21.11
C GLY A 189 -14.07 18.42 20.07
N GLY A 190 -13.60 18.76 18.87
CA GLY A 190 -14.40 19.32 17.79
C GLY A 190 -14.93 18.25 16.82
N TYR A 191 -16.17 18.40 16.37
CA TYR A 191 -16.78 17.56 15.33
C TYR A 191 -16.67 18.16 13.92
N LYS A 192 -16.09 19.36 13.80
CA LYS A 192 -15.98 20.09 12.55
C LYS A 192 -14.57 19.98 11.99
N GLU A 193 -14.49 19.56 10.74
CA GLU A 193 -13.27 19.57 9.94
C GLU A 193 -12.99 20.98 9.41
N TYR A 194 -11.73 21.40 9.45
CA TYR A 194 -11.26 22.66 8.91
C TYR A 194 -10.23 22.42 7.81
N ASN A 195 -10.36 23.19 6.74
CA ASN A 195 -9.50 23.07 5.57
C ASN A 195 -8.32 24.04 5.65
N TYR A 196 -7.12 23.51 5.39
CA TYR A 196 -5.88 24.27 5.29
C TYR A 196 -5.16 23.94 3.99
N LEU A 197 -4.54 24.94 3.38
CA LEU A 197 -3.69 24.76 2.21
C LEU A 197 -2.29 24.33 2.61
N THR A 198 -1.64 23.55 1.77
CA THR A 198 -0.20 23.31 1.88
C THR A 198 0.43 23.23 0.50
N ASP A 199 1.71 23.58 0.42
CA ASP A 199 2.57 23.30 -0.73
C ASP A 199 3.51 22.12 -0.43
N ASP A 200 3.54 21.65 0.82
CA ASP A 200 4.34 20.52 1.28
C ASP A 200 3.67 19.20 0.90
N GLU A 201 4.22 18.55 -0.13
CA GLU A 201 3.76 17.26 -0.62
C GLU A 201 4.13 16.10 0.32
N SER A 202 4.95 16.29 1.36
CA SER A 202 5.30 15.23 2.32
C SER A 202 4.22 15.00 3.38
N ILE A 203 3.24 15.90 3.49
CA ILE A 203 2.17 15.82 4.49
C ILE A 203 1.20 14.68 4.15
N GLN A 204 0.91 13.85 5.15
CA GLN A 204 0.06 12.66 5.09
C GLN A 204 -0.97 12.67 6.23
N VAL A 205 -2.03 11.90 6.05
CA VAL A 205 -3.00 11.62 7.12
C VAL A 205 -2.28 11.06 8.34
N GLY A 206 -2.57 11.64 9.50
CA GLY A 206 -1.96 11.30 10.77
C GLY A 206 -0.73 12.12 11.15
N ASP A 207 -0.15 12.92 10.25
CA ASP A 207 0.95 13.82 10.59
C ASP A 207 0.49 14.93 11.56
N GLU A 208 1.39 15.35 12.44
CA GLU A 208 1.20 16.55 13.28
C GLU A 208 1.74 17.78 12.54
N VAL A 209 0.96 18.86 12.54
CA VAL A 209 1.28 20.11 11.84
C VAL A 209 1.01 21.33 12.72
N GLU A 210 1.71 22.43 12.44
CA GLU A 210 1.41 23.74 13.02
C GLU A 210 0.54 24.57 12.07
N ILE A 211 -0.58 25.07 12.58
CA ILE A 211 -1.58 25.82 11.82
C ILE A 211 -2.00 27.11 12.52
N PRO A 212 -2.33 28.17 11.77
CA PRO A 212 -2.86 29.41 12.34
C PRO A 212 -4.39 29.32 12.52
N VAL A 213 -4.90 29.74 13.67
CA VAL A 213 -6.33 29.72 14.00
C VAL A 213 -6.78 31.13 14.43
N GLY A 214 -8.08 31.41 14.33
CA GLY A 214 -8.65 32.71 14.76
C GLY A 214 -8.26 33.90 13.88
N VAL A 215 -8.72 35.10 14.24
CA VAL A 215 -8.35 36.34 13.51
C VAL A 215 -6.93 36.80 13.82
N ASP A 216 -6.41 36.40 14.99
CA ASP A 216 -5.10 36.72 15.52
C ASP A 216 -3.99 35.80 15.02
N ASN A 217 -4.33 34.73 14.30
CA ASN A 217 -3.41 33.70 13.81
C ASN A 217 -2.60 33.04 14.93
N HIS A 218 -3.22 32.78 16.08
CA HIS A 218 -2.59 31.96 17.10
C HIS A 218 -2.24 30.59 16.53
N VAL A 219 -1.01 30.14 16.79
CA VAL A 219 -0.48 28.89 16.25
C VAL A 219 -0.85 27.74 17.18
N VAL A 220 -1.40 26.69 16.61
CA VAL A 220 -1.73 25.45 17.33
C VAL A 220 -1.22 24.25 16.58
N LYS A 221 -0.99 23.16 17.31
CA LYS A 221 -0.72 21.84 16.75
C LYS A 221 -2.02 21.12 16.44
N ALA A 222 -2.08 20.46 15.29
CA ALA A 222 -3.22 19.64 14.91
C ALA A 222 -2.76 18.40 14.14
N LYS A 223 -3.58 17.35 14.16
CA LYS A 223 -3.33 16.12 13.40
C LYS A 223 -4.09 16.18 12.07
N ILE A 224 -3.43 15.82 10.98
CA ILE A 224 -4.07 15.75 9.66
C ILE A 224 -5.07 14.60 9.64
N ALA A 225 -6.29 14.93 9.25
CA ALA A 225 -7.39 13.98 9.14
C ALA A 225 -7.59 13.50 7.70
N ASP A 226 -7.40 14.40 6.72
CA ASP A 226 -7.51 14.06 5.30
C ASP A 226 -6.56 14.92 4.46
N VAL A 227 -6.17 14.41 3.29
CA VAL A 227 -5.34 15.12 2.30
C VAL A 227 -5.99 14.99 0.93
N ASN A 228 -6.55 16.10 0.46
CA ASN A 228 -7.27 16.17 -0.81
C ASN A 228 -6.57 17.10 -1.79
N TYR A 229 -6.89 16.91 -3.08
CA TYR A 229 -6.44 17.82 -4.13
C TYR A 229 -7.63 18.30 -4.95
N TYR A 230 -7.69 19.62 -5.13
CA TYR A 230 -8.79 20.29 -5.82
C TYR A 230 -8.27 21.34 -6.79
N TYR A 231 -8.91 21.47 -7.95
CA TYR A 231 -8.83 22.69 -8.72
C TYR A 231 -9.49 23.84 -7.95
N LYS A 232 -9.10 25.08 -8.25
CA LYS A 232 -9.60 26.27 -7.55
C LYS A 232 -11.13 26.35 -7.52
N GLU A 233 -11.76 26.00 -8.64
CA GLU A 233 -13.20 26.09 -8.86
C GLU A 233 -13.98 24.96 -8.14
N GLU A 234 -13.30 23.88 -7.77
CA GLU A 234 -13.86 22.69 -7.13
C GLU A 234 -13.61 22.66 -5.62
N ALA A 235 -12.79 23.58 -5.11
CA ALA A 235 -12.39 23.60 -3.72
C ALA A 235 -13.61 23.79 -2.80
N PRO A 236 -13.71 23.03 -1.68
CA PRO A 236 -14.84 23.11 -0.76
C PRO A 236 -14.95 24.46 -0.03
N TYR A 237 -13.88 25.26 -0.07
CA TYR A 237 -13.81 26.60 0.49
C TYR A 237 -12.91 27.48 -0.39
N PRO A 238 -13.18 28.80 -0.53
CA PRO A 238 -12.39 29.67 -1.41
C PRO A 238 -10.90 29.65 -1.06
N ILE A 239 -10.06 29.34 -2.04
CA ILE A 239 -8.61 29.21 -1.89
C ILE A 239 -8.01 30.48 -1.27
N GLU A 240 -8.45 31.66 -1.69
CA GLU A 240 -7.93 32.96 -1.21
C GLU A 240 -8.24 33.24 0.26
N LYS A 241 -9.26 32.57 0.81
CA LYS A 241 -9.66 32.69 2.22
C LYS A 241 -9.12 31.55 3.07
N THR A 242 -8.59 30.50 2.45
CA THR A 242 -8.09 29.32 3.14
C THR A 242 -6.70 29.62 3.68
N LYS A 243 -6.50 29.37 4.98
CA LYS A 243 -5.19 29.57 5.61
C LYS A 243 -4.24 28.45 5.21
N LYS A 244 -2.93 28.70 5.32
CA LYS A 244 -1.89 27.71 5.05
C LYS A 244 -1.43 26.99 6.31
N ILE A 245 -1.08 25.71 6.18
CA ILE A 245 -0.23 24.99 7.12
C ILE A 245 1.11 25.70 7.16
N LEU A 246 1.65 25.94 8.36
CA LEU A 246 2.92 26.62 8.54
C LEU A 246 4.08 25.66 8.30
N ARG A 247 3.99 24.45 8.90
CA ARG A 247 4.96 23.36 8.75
C ARG A 247 4.43 22.05 9.33
N LYS A 248 4.99 20.94 8.87
CA LYS A 248 4.97 19.64 9.54
C LYS A 248 5.91 19.67 10.77
N VAL A 249 5.51 19.00 11.85
CA VAL A 249 6.24 18.95 13.13
C VAL A 249 7.15 17.73 13.19
#